data_AF-A0A2E8D833-F1
#
_entry.id   AF-A0A2E8D833-F1
#
_cell.length_a   1.000
_cell.length_b   1.000
_cell.length_c   1.000
_cell.angle_alpha   90.00
_cell.angle_beta   90.00
_cell.angle_gamma   90.00
#
_symmetry.space_group_name_H-M   'P 1'
#
loop_
_entity.id
_entity.type
_entity.pdbx_description
1 polymer ?
#
loop_
_entity_poly.entity_id
_entity_poly.type
_entity_poly.pdbx_seq_one_letter_code
_entity_poly.pdbx_strand_id
1 'polypeptide(L)' 'DLIAVQEVEKIGESHSRQGHSISPYLYSLWLDALCNAIERHDPEYTPELESQWRVIMEEGIELIVSRY' A
#
# COMPACT_ATOMS: atom_id res chain seq x y z
N ASP A 1 5.03 -15.08 3.80
CA ASP A 1 6.48 -15.06 4.11
C ASP A 1 6.65 -14.27 5.41
N LEU A 2 7.23 -14.89 6.45
CA LEU A 2 7.37 -14.25 7.77
C LEU A 2 8.26 -13.01 7.74
N ILE A 3 9.29 -12.99 6.88
CA ILE A 3 10.21 -11.87 6.75
C ILE A 3 9.48 -10.69 6.11
N ALA A 4 8.70 -10.93 5.05
CA ALA A 4 7.94 -9.89 4.39
C ALA A 4 6.96 -9.18 5.35
N VAL A 5 6.24 -9.94 6.18
CA VAL A 5 5.32 -9.38 7.19
C VAL A 5 6.06 -8.49 8.19
N GLN A 6 7.21 -8.94 8.71
CA GLN A 6 8.01 -8.16 9.66
C GLN A 6 8.52 -6.84 9.06
N GLU A 7 8.87 -6.81 7.78
CA GLU A 7 9.27 -5.55 7.12
C GLU A 7 8.08 -4.58 6.98
N VAL A 8 6.89 -5.08 6.65
CA VAL A 8 5.67 -4.25 6.59
C VAL A 8 5.30 -3.71 7.98
N GLU A 9 5.50 -4.48 9.05
CA GLU A 9 5.29 -4.00 10.42
C GLU A 9 6.23 -2.83 10.77
N LYS A 10 7.52 -2.92 10.40
CA LYS A 10 8.48 -1.83 10.60
C LYS A 10 8.06 -0.56 9.85
N ILE A 11 7.50 -0.71 8.65
CA ILE A 11 6.94 0.41 7.89
C ILE A 11 5.76 1.01 8.67
N GLY A 12 4.83 0.18 9.15
CA GLY A 12 3.72 0.60 10.02
C GLY A 12 4.18 1.44 11.22
N GLU A 13 5.14 0.94 11.99
CA GLU A 13 5.69 1.66 13.15
C GLU A 13 6.28 3.02 12.76
N SER A 14 7.03 3.08 11.64
CA SER A 14 7.61 4.33 11.15
C SER A 14 6.57 5.34 10.67
N HIS A 15 5.44 4.88 10.10
CA HIS A 15 4.37 5.73 9.59
C HIS A 15 3.29 6.06 10.63
N SER A 16 3.39 5.48 11.83
CA SER A 16 2.48 5.68 12.94
C SER A 16 2.40 7.12 13.42
N ARG A 17 1.43 7.42 14.30
CA ARG A 17 1.34 8.72 14.98
C ARG A 17 2.60 9.10 15.75
N GLN A 18 3.36 8.13 16.26
CA GLN A 18 4.63 8.37 16.99
C GLN A 18 5.84 8.50 16.06
N GLY A 19 5.73 7.97 14.83
CA GLY A 19 6.73 8.13 13.79
C GLY A 19 6.47 9.39 12.96
N HIS A 20 6.21 9.19 11.67
CA HIS A 20 6.06 10.27 10.68
C HIS A 20 4.65 10.88 10.69
N SER A 21 3.73 10.32 11.49
CA SER A 21 2.34 10.76 11.60
C SER A 21 1.62 10.80 10.24
N ILE A 22 1.80 9.76 9.44
CA ILE A 22 1.17 9.65 8.12
C ILE A 22 -0.29 9.23 8.30
N SER A 23 -1.22 10.13 7.99
CA SER A 23 -2.65 9.86 8.13
C SER A 23 -3.06 8.61 7.32
N PRO A 24 -3.85 7.68 7.88
CA PRO A 24 -4.31 6.46 7.19
C PRO A 24 -5.01 6.74 5.86
N TYR A 25 -5.74 7.86 5.75
CA TYR A 25 -6.41 8.26 4.50
C TYR A 25 -5.42 8.49 3.34
N LEU A 26 -4.15 8.79 3.60
CA LEU A 26 -3.16 8.97 2.53
C LEU A 26 -2.84 7.67 1.79
N TYR A 27 -3.09 6.50 2.39
CA TYR A 27 -2.86 5.22 1.70
C TYR A 27 -3.86 4.96 0.57
N SER A 28 -5.10 5.46 0.66
CA SER A 28 -6.04 5.36 -0.46
C SER A 28 -5.56 6.21 -1.65
N LEU A 29 -5.09 7.43 -1.37
CA LEU A 29 -4.50 8.30 -2.38
C LEU A 29 -3.21 7.73 -2.97
N TRP A 30 -2.38 7.09 -2.14
CA TRP A 30 -1.17 6.41 -2.58
C TRP A 30 -1.48 5.23 -3.49
N LEU A 31 -2.48 4.40 -3.14
CA LEU A 31 -2.90 3.27 -3.96
C LEU A 31 -3.47 3.74 -5.30
N ASP A 32 -4.26 4.81 -5.30
CA ASP A 32 -4.74 5.44 -6.53
C ASP A 32 -3.58 5.94 -7.39
N ALA A 33 -2.56 6.56 -6.80
CA ALA A 33 -1.38 7.02 -7.53
C ALA A 33 -0.57 5.85 -8.11
N LEU A 34 -0.44 4.73 -7.38
CA LEU A 34 0.20 3.51 -7.85
C LEU A 34 -0.53 2.93 -9.07
N CYS A 35 -1.85 2.71 -8.96
CA CYS A 35 -2.67 2.18 -10.05
C CYS A 35 -2.64 3.09 -11.29
N ASN A 36 -2.72 4.40 -11.06
CA ASN A 36 -2.51 5.41 -12.11
C ASN A 36 -1.15 5.27 -12.81
N ALA A 37 -0.07 5.04 -12.06
CA ALA A 37 1.25 4.85 -12.64
C ALA A 37 1.33 3.55 -13.45
N ILE A 38 0.74 2.46 -12.95
CA ILE A 38 0.69 1.16 -13.63
C ILE A 38 -0.06 1.31 -14.97
N GLU A 39 -1.24 1.93 -14.98
CA GLU A 39 -2.00 2.20 -16.22
C GLU A 39 -1.18 2.94 -17.28
N ARG A 40 -0.36 3.92 -16.87
CA ARG A 40 0.43 4.75 -17.79
C ARG A 40 1.69 4.07 -18.31
N HIS A 41 2.22 3.08 -17.60
CA HIS A 41 3.58 2.59 -17.81
C HIS A 41 3.68 1.09 -18.08
N ASP A 42 2.69 0.30 -17.68
CA ASP A 42 2.65 -1.14 -17.94
C ASP A 42 2.01 -1.41 -19.32
N PRO A 43 2.77 -1.88 -20.32
CA PRO A 43 2.21 -2.19 -21.64
C PRO A 43 1.22 -3.36 -21.62
N GLU A 44 1.17 -4.15 -20.55
CA GLU A 44 0.23 -5.27 -20.35
C GLU A 44 -0.94 -4.89 -19.43
N TYR A 45 -1.11 -3.60 -19.15
CA TYR A 45 -2.19 -3.10 -18.29
C TYR A 45 -3.58 -3.56 -18.77
N THR A 46 -4.38 -4.02 -17.80
CA THR A 46 -5.82 -4.19 -17.94
C THR A 46 -6.55 -3.73 -16.66
N PRO A 47 -7.85 -3.42 -16.73
CA PRO A 47 -8.66 -3.12 -15.54
C PRO A 47 -8.65 -4.26 -14.50
N GLU A 48 -8.55 -5.52 -14.95
CA GLU A 48 -8.42 -6.69 -14.08
C GLU A 48 -7.06 -6.69 -13.36
N LEU A 49 -5.98 -6.32 -14.04
CA LEU A 49 -4.66 -6.16 -13.42
C LEU A 49 -4.69 -5.08 -12.33
N GLU A 50 -5.33 -3.93 -12.59
CA GLU A 50 -5.52 -2.90 -11.56
C GLU A 50 -6.25 -3.45 -10.34
N SER A 51 -7.35 -4.17 -10.57
CA SER A 51 -8.15 -4.76 -9.51
C SER A 51 -7.34 -5.73 -8.65
N GLN A 52 -6.47 -6.54 -9.27
CA GLN A 52 -5.55 -7.42 -8.56
C GLN A 52 -4.52 -6.66 -7.72
N TRP A 53 -3.95 -5.58 -8.26
CA TRP A 53 -3.05 -4.69 -7.52
C TRP A 53 -3.72 -4.11 -6.28
N ARG A 54 -4.96 -3.63 -6.41
CA ARG A 54 -5.72 -3.10 -5.26
C ARG A 54 -5.95 -4.15 -4.20
N VAL A 55 -6.40 -5.35 -4.59
CA VAL A 55 -6.65 -6.46 -3.65
C VAL A 55 -5.38 -6.84 -2.88
N ILE A 56 -4.26 -7.05 -3.58
CA ILE A 56 -3.04 -7.53 -2.91
C ILE A 56 -2.35 -6.44 -2.07
N MET A 57 -2.43 -5.17 -2.49
CA MET A 57 -1.86 -4.07 -1.74
C MET A 57 -2.65 -3.76 -0.47
N GLU A 58 -3.98 -3.96 -0.47
CA GLU A 58 -4.83 -3.69 0.68
C GLU A 58 -4.37 -4.48 1.91
N GLU A 59 -3.98 -5.75 1.77
CA GLU A 59 -3.48 -6.58 2.88
C GLU A 59 -2.27 -5.95 3.59
N GLY A 60 -1.34 -5.38 2.82
CA GLY A 60 -0.17 -4.69 3.36
C GLY A 60 -0.52 -3.33 3.96
N ILE A 61 -1.39 -2.58 3.30
CA ILE A 61 -1.88 -1.27 3.77
C ILE A 61 -2.61 -1.43 5.10
N GLU A 62 -3.48 -2.42 5.25
CA GLU A 62 -4.20 -2.72 6.49
C GLU A 62 -3.23 -2.97 7.65
N LEU A 63 -2.16 -3.74 7.42
CA LEU A 63 -1.14 -3.99 8.43
C LEU A 63 -0.40 -2.70 8.83
N ILE A 64 -0.04 -1.86 7.86
CA ILE A 64 0.62 -0.57 8.12
C ILE A 64 -0.31 0.36 8.92
N VAL A 65 -1.58 0.48 8.50
CA VAL A 65 -2.60 1.32 9.14
C VAL A 65 -2.94 0.82 10.54
N SER A 66 -2.87 -0.49 10.80
CA SER A 66 -3.09 -1.06 12.14
C SER A 66 -2.08 -0.58 13.18
N ARG A 67 -0.94 -0.01 12.74
CA ARG A 67 0.11 0.55 13.61
C ARG A 67 0.00 2.07 13.82
N TYR A 68 -0.99 2.75 13.20
CA TYR A 68 -1.12 4.20 13.27
C TYR A 68 -1.52 4.74 14.65
#